data_AF-A0A6J4YKV0-F1
#
_entry.id   AF-A0A6J4YKV0-F1
#
_cell.length_a   1.000
_cell.length_b   1.000
_cell.length_c   1.000
_cell.angle_alpha   90.00
_cell.angle_beta   90.00
_cell.angle_gamma   90.00
#
_symmetry.space_group_name_H-M   'P 1'
#
loop_
_entity.id
_entity.type
_entity.pdbx_description
1 polymer ?
#
loop_
_entity_poly.entity_id
_entity_poly.type
_entity_poly.pdbx_seq_one_letter_code
_entity_poly.pdbx_strand_id
1 'polypeptide(L)'
;MKIMISAEGPELTVRVGHRFGTSPYLIIVDTQTMAFEAVSNPAADNQKGGAGVTAVVLAIGRDVDAVLTGYCSPMATRYLTENGIEVVTGISATVADTVEQYKKRELYDAGGAAGKINPGKTQVDRSALAQALKSSTRQFAGLLPILMAVILSIGLFTTFISEEILSVILAGNPGIDTFLGACLGSIFAGNPINSYVIGGALLEYGVSLFAVTAFMTAWVAVGLVQLPAEIAALGKKFALVRNAVSFVMSLLIAVLTVTFLNYFTV
;
A
#
# COMPACT_ATOMS: atom_id res chain seq x y z
N MET A 1 29.76 14.60 20.71
CA MET A 1 29.12 13.46 20.02
C MET A 1 27.64 13.52 20.35
N LYS A 2 26.77 13.43 19.34
CA LYS A 2 25.32 13.53 19.47
C LYS A 2 24.71 12.14 19.40
N ILE A 3 23.96 11.77 20.43
CA ILE A 3 23.25 10.50 20.47
C ILE A 3 21.75 10.76 20.49
N MET A 4 21.00 10.00 19.68
CA MET A 4 19.56 10.04 19.65
C MET A 4 18.99 8.83 20.38
N ILE A 5 18.02 9.06 21.25
CA ILE A 5 17.43 8.03 22.11
C ILE A 5 15.92 8.06 21.92
N SER A 6 15.33 6.91 21.62
CA SER A 6 13.86 6.80 21.59
C SER A 6 13.31 6.87 23.01
N ALA A 7 12.29 7.68 23.27
CA ALA A 7 11.76 7.92 24.61
C ALA A 7 10.24 7.89 24.67
N GLU A 8 9.69 7.47 25.81
CA GLU A 8 8.24 7.48 26.09
C GLU A 8 7.71 8.86 26.49
N GLY A 9 8.60 9.80 26.83
CA GLY A 9 8.26 11.18 27.19
C GLY A 9 9.41 12.15 26.90
N PRO A 10 9.24 13.45 27.20
CA PRO A 10 10.24 14.47 26.90
C PRO A 10 11.37 14.60 27.94
N GLU A 11 11.30 13.88 29.06
CA GLU A 11 12.26 13.98 30.16
C GLU A 11 13.31 12.86 30.12
N LEU A 12 14.50 13.09 30.69
CA LEU A 12 15.58 12.07 30.74
C LEU A 12 15.30 10.92 31.73
N THR A 13 14.36 11.11 32.65
CA THR A 13 13.95 10.12 33.66
C THR A 13 13.02 9.04 33.10
N VAL A 14 12.45 9.27 31.92
CA VAL A 14 11.52 8.33 31.29
C VAL A 14 12.25 7.12 30.70
N ARG A 15 11.47 6.07 30.42
CA ARG A 15 11.99 4.87 29.78
C ARG A 15 12.31 5.09 28.31
N VAL A 16 13.30 4.33 27.84
CA VAL A 16 13.59 4.21 26.42
C VAL A 16 12.40 3.56 25.73
N GLY A 17 11.94 4.18 24.65
CA GLY A 17 10.83 3.71 23.86
C GLY A 17 11.09 2.35 23.22
N HIS A 18 10.05 1.50 23.18
CA HIS A 18 10.17 0.14 22.67
C HIS A 18 10.53 0.07 21.17
N ARG A 19 10.12 1.05 20.35
CA ARG A 19 10.35 1.06 18.90
C ARG A 19 10.80 2.42 18.44
N PHE A 20 11.93 2.50 17.74
CA PHE A 20 12.49 3.77 17.26
C PHE A 20 11.47 4.61 16.47
N GLY A 21 10.85 4.02 15.44
CA GLY A 21 9.99 4.76 14.51
C GLY A 21 8.67 5.29 15.10
N THR A 22 8.13 4.64 16.12
CA THR A 22 6.81 4.97 16.69
C THR A 22 6.90 5.47 18.13
N SER A 23 8.11 5.71 18.65
CA SER A 23 8.27 6.31 19.98
C SER A 23 7.77 7.75 19.95
N PRO A 24 7.06 8.21 20.98
CA PRO A 24 6.44 9.54 21.02
C PRO A 24 7.48 10.67 21.01
N TYR A 25 8.67 10.42 21.57
CA TYR A 25 9.76 11.39 21.59
C TYR A 25 11.07 10.76 21.12
N LEU A 26 11.90 11.59 20.48
CA LEU A 26 13.28 11.30 20.13
C LEU A 26 14.14 12.34 20.84
N ILE A 27 14.86 11.92 21.86
CA ILE A 27 15.71 12.79 22.67
C ILE A 27 17.11 12.78 22.09
N ILE A 28 17.64 13.95 21.74
CA ILE A 28 19.00 14.12 21.26
C ILE A 28 19.82 14.65 22.42
N VAL A 29 20.89 13.96 22.78
CA VAL A 29 21.80 14.33 23.87
C VAL A 29 23.19 14.56 23.30
N ASP A 30 23.82 15.66 23.66
CA ASP A 30 25.25 15.86 23.44
C ASP A 30 26.02 15.27 24.63
N THR A 31 26.83 14.24 24.37
CA THR A 31 27.56 13.51 25.42
C THR A 31 28.64 14.34 26.11
N GLN A 32 29.08 15.45 25.50
CA GLN A 32 30.13 16.33 26.04
C GLN A 32 29.54 17.37 26.99
N THR A 33 28.45 18.02 26.60
CA THR A 33 27.83 19.10 27.38
C THR A 33 26.68 18.64 28.26
N MET A 34 26.19 17.41 28.06
CA MET A 34 24.95 16.88 28.65
C MET A 34 23.70 17.71 28.30
N ALA A 35 23.80 18.63 27.35
CA ALA A 35 22.64 19.33 26.81
C ALA A 35 21.75 18.33 26.05
N PHE A 36 20.45 18.41 26.27
CA PHE A 36 19.49 17.55 25.58
C PHE A 36 18.36 18.37 24.94
N GLU A 37 17.88 17.89 23.80
CA GLU A 37 16.72 18.40 23.07
C GLU A 37 15.71 17.24 22.94
N ALA A 38 14.49 17.43 23.45
CA ALA A 38 13.41 16.47 23.26
C ALA A 38 12.59 16.85 22.01
N VAL A 39 12.68 16.04 20.97
CA VAL A 39 11.91 16.23 19.73
C VAL A 39 10.67 15.36 19.77
N SER A 40 9.49 15.97 19.68
CA SER A 40 8.24 15.21 19.51
C SER A 40 8.24 14.52 18.15
N ASN A 41 7.89 13.24 18.13
CA ASN A 41 7.81 12.47 16.90
C ASN A 41 6.41 12.62 16.29
N PRO A 42 6.24 13.44 15.23
CA PRO A 42 4.93 13.65 14.60
C PRO A 42 4.36 12.37 13.98
N ALA A 43 5.18 11.33 13.82
CA ALA A 43 4.77 10.05 13.28
C ALA A 43 4.42 9.01 14.34
N ALA A 44 4.48 9.35 15.64
CA ALA A 44 4.08 8.44 16.72
C ALA A 44 2.60 8.01 16.63
N ASP A 45 1.72 8.93 16.24
CA ASP A 45 0.29 8.67 16.06
C ASP A 45 -0.09 8.21 14.65
N ASN A 46 0.86 8.19 13.71
CA ASN A 46 0.60 7.80 12.32
C ASN A 46 0.50 6.27 12.17
N GLN A 47 -0.70 5.72 12.42
CA GLN A 47 -1.06 4.33 12.13
C GLN A 47 -1.02 3.98 10.63
N LYS A 48 -0.91 4.96 9.73
CA LYS A 48 -0.95 4.80 8.27
C LYS A 48 0.38 4.37 7.62
N GLY A 49 1.39 4.03 8.41
CA GLY A 49 2.71 3.62 7.93
C GLY A 49 3.65 4.79 7.63
N GLY A 50 4.96 4.55 7.62
CA GLY A 50 5.99 5.56 7.34
C GLY A 50 6.66 6.21 8.57
N ALA A 51 6.22 5.86 9.79
CA ALA A 51 6.79 6.41 11.02
C ALA A 51 8.29 6.11 11.19
N GLY A 52 8.71 4.90 10.82
CA GLY A 52 10.13 4.52 10.84
C GLY A 52 11.00 5.31 9.87
N VAL A 53 10.50 5.62 8.67
CA VAL A 53 11.27 6.40 7.67
C VAL A 53 11.46 7.83 8.15
N THR A 54 10.41 8.42 8.74
CA THR A 54 10.47 9.78 9.28
C THR A 54 11.50 9.90 10.40
N ALA A 55 11.54 8.93 11.33
CA ALA A 55 12.52 8.90 12.40
C ALA A 55 13.96 8.76 11.88
N VAL A 56 14.18 7.94 10.84
CA VAL A 56 15.49 7.80 10.19
C VAL A 56 15.93 9.09 9.52
N VAL A 57 15.05 9.75 8.77
CA VAL A 57 15.35 11.04 8.12
C VAL A 57 15.67 12.11 9.17
N LEU A 58 14.94 12.12 10.29
CA LEU A 58 15.21 13.05 11.38
C LEU A 58 16.58 12.80 12.03
N ALA A 59 16.96 11.54 12.27
CA ALA A 59 18.27 11.20 12.80
C ALA A 59 19.40 11.70 11.88
N ILE A 60 19.30 11.40 10.58
CA ILE A 60 20.29 11.84 9.59
C ILE A 60 20.34 13.37 9.50
N GLY A 61 19.17 14.04 9.45
CA GLY A 61 19.09 15.50 9.34
C GLY A 61 19.57 16.25 10.58
N ARG A 62 19.63 15.58 11.74
CA ARG A 62 20.18 16.14 12.99
C ARG A 62 21.65 15.78 13.22
N ASP A 63 22.27 15.07 12.29
CA ASP A 63 23.69 14.71 12.28
C ASP A 63 24.09 14.01 13.59
N VAL A 64 23.36 12.95 13.92
CA VAL A 64 23.59 12.15 15.13
C VAL A 64 24.55 11.01 14.84
N ASP A 65 25.47 10.77 15.78
CA ASP A 65 26.52 9.75 15.65
C ASP A 65 26.00 8.35 16.01
N ALA A 66 24.99 8.28 16.91
CA ALA A 66 24.39 7.01 17.32
C ALA A 66 22.89 7.13 17.63
N VAL A 67 22.18 6.02 17.45
CA VAL A 67 20.77 5.83 17.78
C VAL A 67 20.63 4.68 18.78
N LEU A 68 20.03 4.97 19.94
CA LEU A 68 19.79 4.02 21.01
C LEU A 68 18.28 3.80 21.18
N THR A 69 17.85 2.54 21.10
CA THR A 69 16.41 2.21 21.14
C THR A 69 16.15 0.80 21.66
N GLY A 70 14.89 0.51 22.04
CA GLY A 70 14.47 -0.86 22.30
C GLY A 70 14.54 -1.75 21.05
N TYR A 71 13.94 -1.30 19.95
CA TYR A 71 13.89 -2.03 18.68
C TYR A 71 14.00 -1.10 17.47
N CYS A 72 14.85 -1.48 16.53
CA CYS A 72 14.95 -0.87 15.20
C CYS A 72 14.65 -1.92 14.12
N SER A 73 13.91 -1.54 13.08
CA SER A 73 13.60 -2.46 11.98
C SER A 73 14.84 -2.69 11.11
N PRO A 74 15.00 -3.86 10.46
CA PRO A 74 16.18 -4.13 9.62
C PRO A 74 16.40 -3.08 8.53
N MET A 75 15.31 -2.54 7.97
CA MET A 75 15.37 -1.47 6.98
C MET A 75 15.90 -0.17 7.59
N ALA A 76 15.38 0.25 8.76
CA ALA A 76 15.82 1.46 9.43
C ALA A 76 17.28 1.35 9.90
N THR A 77 17.67 0.22 10.49
CA THR A 77 19.06 -0.05 10.88
C THR A 77 20.00 0.10 9.69
N ARG A 78 19.64 -0.50 8.55
CA ARG A 78 20.46 -0.42 7.33
C ARG A 78 20.71 1.02 6.89
N TYR A 79 19.66 1.83 6.74
CA TYR A 79 19.79 3.22 6.33
C TYR A 79 20.62 4.07 7.31
N LEU A 80 20.43 3.87 8.62
CA LEU A 80 21.22 4.57 9.63
C LEU A 80 22.70 4.20 9.52
N THR A 81 23.02 2.90 9.45
CA THR A 81 24.41 2.43 9.35
C THR A 81 25.09 2.82 8.04
N GLU A 82 24.36 2.86 6.92
CA GLU A 82 24.90 3.33 5.62
C GLU A 82 25.26 4.83 5.65
N ASN A 83 24.65 5.61 6.54
CA ASN A 83 24.97 7.02 6.78
C ASN A 83 25.93 7.21 7.97
N GLY A 84 26.61 6.15 8.43
CA GLY A 84 27.63 6.24 9.49
C GLY A 84 27.07 6.34 10.91
N ILE A 85 25.76 6.17 11.10
CA ILE A 85 25.11 6.25 12.41
C ILE A 85 25.13 4.87 13.09
N GLU A 86 25.74 4.75 14.28
CA GLU A 86 25.71 3.51 15.07
C GLU A 86 24.27 3.24 15.56
N VAL A 87 23.81 1.99 15.49
CA VAL A 87 22.49 1.61 16.01
C VAL A 87 22.65 0.60 17.13
N VAL A 88 22.23 0.97 18.34
CA VAL A 88 22.22 0.12 19.53
C VAL A 88 20.76 -0.21 19.87
N THR A 89 20.44 -1.50 19.86
CA THR A 89 19.09 -2.03 20.13
C THR A 89 19.06 -2.86 21.42
N GLY A 90 17.86 -3.15 21.93
CA GLY A 90 17.65 -4.03 23.08
C GLY A 90 17.68 -3.30 24.43
N ILE A 91 17.56 -1.97 24.42
CA ILE A 91 17.63 -1.15 25.63
C ILE A 91 16.25 -1.05 26.26
N SER A 92 16.17 -1.33 27.57
CA SER A 92 14.94 -1.27 28.38
C SER A 92 15.07 -0.40 29.63
N ALA A 93 16.16 0.36 29.74
CA ALA A 93 16.46 1.25 30.86
C ALA A 93 15.85 2.65 30.68
N THR A 94 16.12 3.55 31.63
CA THR A 94 15.78 4.97 31.47
C THR A 94 16.72 5.66 30.48
N VAL A 95 16.29 6.78 29.92
CA VAL A 95 17.11 7.57 28.97
C VAL A 95 18.41 8.02 29.65
N ALA A 96 18.34 8.52 30.89
CA ALA A 96 19.51 8.91 31.68
C ALA A 96 20.51 7.76 31.87
N ASP A 97 20.04 6.59 32.32
CA ASP A 97 20.90 5.41 32.52
C ASP A 97 21.55 4.96 31.21
N THR A 98 20.79 5.06 30.11
CA THR A 98 21.24 4.68 28.77
C THR A 98 22.39 5.57 28.29
N VAL A 99 22.29 6.89 28.50
CA VAL A 99 23.38 7.84 28.21
C VAL A 99 24.64 7.48 28.99
N GLU A 100 24.51 7.19 30.29
CA GLU A 100 25.64 6.83 31.13
C GLU A 100 26.29 5.51 30.72
N GLN A 101 25.50 4.49 30.44
CA GLN A 101 25.98 3.19 29.98
C GLN A 101 26.73 3.32 28.65
N TYR A 102 26.21 4.15 27.73
CA TYR A 102 26.84 4.38 26.45
C TYR A 102 28.18 5.11 26.58
N LYS A 103 28.26 6.16 27.42
CA LYS A 103 29.54 6.84 27.73
C LYS A 103 30.57 5.90 28.36
N LYS A 104 30.15 5.02 29.27
CA LYS A 104 31.03 4.01 29.88
C LYS A 104 31.55 2.99 28.86
N ARG A 105 30.72 2.61 27.88
CA ARG A 105 31.10 1.72 26.78
C ARG A 105 32.07 2.41 25.81
N GLU A 106 31.82 3.65 25.43
CA GLU A 106 32.71 4.44 24.55
C GLU A 106 34.11 4.61 25.17
N LEU A 107 34.19 4.86 26.48
CA LEU A 107 35.44 4.92 27.23
C LEU A 107 36.19 3.57 27.25
N TYR A 108 35.47 2.44 27.18
CA TYR A 108 36.05 1.11 27.11
C TYR A 108 36.54 0.77 25.69
N ASP A 109 35.73 1.07 24.67
CA ASP A 109 36.03 0.83 23.26
C ASP A 109 37.19 1.74 22.76
N ALA A 110 37.38 2.92 23.36
CA ALA A 110 38.52 3.82 23.11
C ALA A 110 39.87 3.26 23.65
N GLY A 111 39.85 2.24 24.52
CA GLY A 111 41.02 1.59 25.10
C GLY A 111 41.40 0.24 24.50
N GLY A 112 40.57 -0.37 23.65
CA GLY A 112 40.89 -1.65 23.03
C GLY A 112 39.74 -2.29 22.25
N ALA A 113 40.01 -2.55 20.97
CA ALA A 113 39.28 -3.42 20.03
C ALA A 113 37.79 -3.09 19.82
N ALA A 114 37.51 -2.31 18.76
CA ALA A 114 36.19 -2.15 18.18
C ALA A 114 35.56 -3.51 17.81
N GLY A 115 34.71 -4.03 18.69
CA GLY A 115 33.94 -5.25 18.46
C GLY A 115 32.82 -4.99 17.46
N LYS A 116 33.00 -5.43 16.21
CA LYS A 116 31.89 -5.56 15.25
C LYS A 116 30.84 -6.53 15.83
N ILE A 117 29.65 -6.03 16.12
CA ILE A 117 28.53 -6.85 16.58
C ILE A 117 27.97 -7.62 15.38
N ASN A 118 28.02 -8.94 15.44
CA ASN A 118 27.32 -9.83 14.52
C ASN A 118 25.80 -9.60 14.63
N PRO A 119 25.05 -9.43 13.53
CA PRO A 119 23.60 -9.42 13.60
C PRO A 119 23.15 -10.78 14.13
N GLY A 120 22.63 -10.79 15.36
CA GLY A 120 22.08 -11.98 15.99
C GLY A 120 21.07 -12.64 15.05
N LYS A 121 21.20 -13.95 14.86
CA LYS A 121 20.27 -14.74 14.04
C LYS A 121 18.84 -14.42 14.44
N THR A 122 18.05 -13.91 13.49
CA THR A 122 16.62 -13.67 13.63
C THR A 122 15.93 -15.00 13.93
N GLN A 123 15.80 -15.36 15.21
CA GLN A 123 14.95 -16.48 15.61
C GLN A 123 13.51 -16.06 15.40
N VAL A 124 12.87 -16.63 14.38
CA VAL A 124 11.42 -16.51 14.18
C VAL A 124 10.76 -17.25 15.34
N ASP A 125 10.31 -16.50 16.33
CA ASP A 125 9.58 -17.04 17.46
C ASP A 125 8.26 -17.66 16.99
N ARG A 126 7.96 -18.89 17.44
CA ARG A 126 6.73 -19.61 17.06
C ARG A 126 5.47 -18.84 17.49
N SER A 127 5.57 -18.07 18.56
CA SER A 127 4.51 -17.18 19.06
C SER A 127 4.24 -16.04 18.06
N ALA A 128 5.30 -15.43 17.52
CA ALA A 128 5.23 -14.37 16.52
C ALA A 128 4.69 -14.92 15.18
N LEU A 129 5.09 -16.14 14.80
CA LEU A 129 4.54 -16.83 13.63
C LEU A 129 3.03 -17.07 13.79
N ALA A 130 2.59 -17.58 14.94
CA ALA A 130 1.17 -17.81 15.24
C ALA A 130 0.37 -16.50 15.23
N GLN A 131 0.92 -15.42 15.75
CA GLN A 131 0.30 -14.10 15.74
C GLN A 131 0.20 -13.52 14.33
N ALA A 132 1.25 -13.66 13.51
CA ALA A 132 1.24 -13.28 12.11
C ALA A 132 0.17 -14.08 11.34
N LEU A 133 0.11 -15.40 11.52
CA LEU A 133 -0.90 -16.27 10.91
C LEU A 133 -2.33 -15.87 11.33
N LYS A 134 -2.54 -15.58 12.62
CA LYS A 134 -3.82 -15.13 13.15
C LYS A 134 -4.24 -13.78 12.57
N SER A 135 -3.28 -12.88 12.35
CA SER A 135 -3.55 -11.57 11.74
C SER A 135 -3.91 -11.70 10.26
N SER A 136 -3.17 -12.50 9.49
CA SER A 136 -3.44 -12.76 8.07
C SER A 136 -4.76 -13.48 7.86
N THR A 137 -5.07 -14.50 8.66
CA THR A 137 -6.37 -15.21 8.60
C THR A 137 -7.54 -14.30 8.93
N ARG A 138 -7.39 -13.39 9.91
CA ARG A 138 -8.41 -12.37 10.22
C ARG A 138 -8.63 -11.40 9.05
N GLN A 139 -7.56 -10.97 8.38
CA GLN A 139 -7.68 -10.11 7.20
C GLN A 139 -8.35 -10.84 6.03
N PHE A 140 -7.96 -12.10 5.79
CA PHE A 140 -8.55 -12.93 4.74
C PHE A 140 -10.04 -13.21 4.99
N ALA A 141 -10.41 -13.50 6.25
CA ALA A 141 -11.80 -13.66 6.66
C ALA A 141 -12.61 -12.36 6.49
N GLY A 142 -11.98 -11.19 6.64
CA GLY A 142 -12.61 -9.90 6.35
C GLY A 142 -12.86 -9.65 4.86
N LEU A 143 -12.04 -10.21 3.97
CA LEU A 143 -12.19 -10.10 2.51
C LEU A 143 -13.17 -11.13 1.93
N LEU A 144 -13.36 -12.27 2.60
CA LEU A 144 -14.21 -13.37 2.13
C LEU A 144 -15.66 -12.94 1.77
N PRO A 145 -16.37 -12.11 2.57
CA PRO A 145 -17.74 -11.68 2.25
C PRO A 145 -17.79 -10.83 0.98
N ILE A 146 -16.75 -10.01 0.76
CA ILE A 146 -16.65 -9.16 -0.43
C ILE A 146 -16.39 -10.02 -1.66
N LEU A 147 -15.46 -10.98 -1.57
CA LEU A 147 -15.20 -11.93 -2.66
C LEU A 147 -16.44 -12.75 -3.00
N MET A 148 -17.17 -13.23 -2.00
CA MET A 148 -18.44 -13.94 -2.20
C MET A 148 -19.47 -13.05 -2.87
N ALA A 149 -19.62 -11.79 -2.44
CA ALA A 149 -20.54 -10.84 -3.07
C ALA A 149 -20.17 -10.58 -4.55
N VAL A 150 -18.88 -10.43 -4.85
CA VAL A 150 -18.37 -10.24 -6.22
C VAL A 150 -18.65 -11.49 -7.06
N ILE A 151 -18.26 -12.69 -6.61
CA ILE A 151 -18.43 -13.94 -7.35
C ILE A 151 -19.92 -14.23 -7.62
N LEU A 152 -20.77 -14.03 -6.63
CA LEU A 152 -22.21 -14.28 -6.75
C LEU A 152 -22.88 -13.26 -7.68
N SER A 153 -22.45 -12.00 -7.63
CA SER A 153 -22.90 -10.97 -8.57
C SER A 153 -22.48 -11.30 -10.01
N ILE A 154 -21.22 -11.74 -10.23
CA ILE A 154 -20.75 -12.20 -11.54
C ILE A 154 -21.67 -13.31 -12.07
N GLY A 155 -21.90 -14.36 -11.28
CA GLY A 155 -22.75 -15.49 -11.68
C GLY A 155 -24.19 -15.09 -11.99
N LEU A 156 -24.76 -14.14 -11.25
CA LEU A 156 -26.10 -13.61 -11.51
C LEU A 156 -26.18 -12.91 -12.86
N PHE A 157 -25.24 -12.01 -13.15
CA PHE A 157 -25.24 -11.26 -14.41
C PHE A 157 -24.95 -12.13 -15.63
N THR A 158 -24.03 -13.10 -15.52
CA THR A 158 -23.74 -14.03 -16.62
C THR A 158 -24.92 -14.95 -16.96
N THR A 159 -25.83 -15.20 -16.00
CA THR A 159 -27.01 -16.04 -16.22
C THR A 159 -28.22 -15.24 -16.71
N PHE A 160 -28.33 -13.97 -16.31
CA PHE A 160 -29.53 -13.15 -16.58
C PHE A 160 -29.47 -12.40 -17.91
N ILE A 161 -28.28 -12.19 -18.49
CA ILE A 161 -28.10 -11.43 -19.73
C ILE A 161 -27.67 -12.40 -20.84
N SER A 162 -28.64 -12.86 -21.64
CA SER A 162 -28.40 -13.68 -22.83
C SER A 162 -28.00 -12.85 -24.05
N GLU A 163 -27.29 -13.46 -25.00
CA GLU A 163 -26.84 -12.82 -26.25
C GLU A 163 -28.02 -12.23 -27.08
N GLU A 164 -29.20 -12.83 -26.97
CA GLU A 164 -30.44 -12.37 -27.62
C GLU A 164 -30.98 -11.05 -27.05
N ILE A 165 -30.79 -10.81 -25.75
CA ILE A 165 -31.22 -9.55 -25.12
C ILE A 165 -30.30 -8.40 -25.56
N LEU A 166 -28.99 -8.67 -25.72
CA LEU A 166 -28.07 -7.66 -26.23
C LEU A 166 -28.37 -7.28 -27.68
N SER A 167 -28.68 -8.24 -28.55
CA SER A 167 -28.94 -7.91 -29.96
C SER A 167 -30.20 -7.05 -30.14
N VAL A 168 -31.24 -7.22 -29.31
CA VAL A 168 -32.44 -6.36 -29.33
C VAL A 168 -32.18 -4.96 -28.78
N ILE A 169 -31.34 -4.84 -27.74
CA ILE A 169 -31.04 -3.54 -27.10
C ILE A 169 -30.03 -2.72 -27.92
N LEU A 170 -29.14 -3.35 -28.69
CA LEU A 170 -28.05 -2.70 -29.45
C LEU A 170 -28.32 -2.60 -30.97
N ALA A 171 -29.53 -2.91 -31.46
CA ALA A 171 -29.89 -2.78 -32.87
C ALA A 171 -30.40 -1.36 -33.26
N GLY A 172 -30.03 -0.34 -32.49
CA GLY A 172 -30.57 1.00 -32.58
C GLY A 172 -29.67 1.98 -33.37
N ASN A 173 -29.50 3.17 -32.80
CA ASN A 173 -28.66 4.22 -33.38
C ASN A 173 -27.21 4.02 -32.91
N PRO A 174 -26.21 4.05 -33.81
CA PRO A 174 -24.81 3.79 -33.48
C PRO A 174 -24.27 4.62 -32.30
N GLY A 175 -24.73 5.86 -32.11
CA GLY A 175 -24.31 6.69 -30.96
C GLY A 175 -24.88 6.21 -29.61
N ILE A 176 -26.15 5.81 -29.59
CA ILE A 176 -26.83 5.32 -28.38
C ILE A 176 -26.35 3.90 -28.08
N ASP A 177 -26.16 3.07 -29.11
CA ASP A 177 -25.68 1.69 -28.96
C ASP A 177 -24.24 1.66 -28.44
N THR A 178 -23.41 2.65 -28.78
CA THR A 178 -22.05 2.79 -28.22
C THR A 178 -22.10 3.03 -26.71
N PHE A 179 -22.98 3.90 -26.26
CA PHE A 179 -23.17 4.16 -24.83
C PHE A 179 -23.76 2.95 -24.10
N LEU A 180 -24.80 2.33 -24.66
CA LEU A 180 -25.43 1.13 -24.11
C LEU A 180 -24.46 -0.05 -24.05
N GLY A 181 -23.64 -0.22 -25.10
CA GLY A 181 -22.56 -1.21 -25.14
C GLY A 181 -21.57 -1.02 -24.00
N ALA A 182 -21.11 0.21 -23.76
CA ALA A 182 -20.24 0.51 -22.61
C ALA A 182 -20.92 0.25 -21.26
N CYS A 183 -22.20 0.64 -21.10
CA CYS A 183 -22.96 0.38 -19.88
C CYS A 183 -23.09 -1.11 -19.58
N LEU A 184 -23.45 -1.90 -20.60
CA LEU A 184 -23.55 -3.36 -20.45
C LEU A 184 -22.19 -3.96 -20.16
N GLY A 185 -21.16 -3.60 -20.93
CA GLY A 185 -19.79 -4.06 -20.72
C GLY A 185 -19.32 -3.80 -19.28
N SER A 186 -19.60 -2.63 -18.73
CA SER A 186 -19.23 -2.26 -17.35
C SER A 186 -19.84 -3.14 -16.26
N ILE A 187 -20.98 -3.78 -16.54
CA ILE A 187 -21.65 -4.69 -15.61
C ILE A 187 -21.05 -6.10 -15.73
N PHE A 188 -20.55 -6.47 -16.90
CA PHE A 188 -19.89 -7.75 -17.07
C PHE A 188 -18.52 -7.76 -16.40
N ALA A 189 -18.23 -8.87 -15.73
CA ALA A 189 -16.94 -9.13 -15.12
C ALA A 189 -16.60 -10.61 -15.30
N GLY A 190 -15.33 -10.92 -15.52
CA GLY A 190 -14.89 -12.29 -15.80
C GLY A 190 -13.70 -12.33 -16.75
N ASN A 191 -13.51 -13.46 -17.43
CA ASN A 191 -12.43 -13.63 -18.39
C ASN A 191 -12.65 -12.73 -19.62
N PRO A 192 -11.70 -11.83 -19.96
CA PRO A 192 -11.79 -10.98 -21.16
C PRO A 192 -12.02 -11.76 -22.46
N ILE A 193 -11.62 -13.04 -22.54
CA ILE A 193 -11.83 -13.89 -23.72
C ILE A 193 -13.33 -13.98 -24.09
N ASN A 194 -14.22 -14.04 -23.11
CA ASN A 194 -15.67 -14.15 -23.35
C ASN A 194 -16.24 -12.90 -24.03
N SER A 195 -15.64 -11.72 -23.78
CA SER A 195 -16.07 -10.48 -24.41
C SER A 195 -15.88 -10.52 -25.93
N TYR A 196 -14.83 -11.19 -26.42
CA TYR A 196 -14.57 -11.35 -27.86
C TYR A 196 -15.56 -12.31 -28.52
N VAL A 197 -15.90 -13.41 -27.86
CA VAL A 197 -16.89 -14.39 -28.38
C VAL A 197 -18.26 -13.74 -28.51
N ILE A 198 -18.73 -13.10 -27.43
CA ILE A 198 -20.03 -12.42 -27.41
C ILE A 198 -20.03 -11.27 -28.42
N GLY A 199 -18.97 -10.46 -28.47
CA GLY A 199 -18.91 -9.37 -29.44
C GLY A 199 -18.89 -9.84 -30.89
N GLY A 200 -18.27 -10.98 -31.20
CA GLY A 200 -18.34 -11.60 -32.52
C GLY A 200 -19.77 -11.97 -32.91
N ALA A 201 -20.52 -12.62 -32.00
CA ALA A 201 -21.92 -12.93 -32.21
C ALA A 201 -22.78 -11.67 -32.42
N LEU A 202 -22.55 -10.61 -31.64
CA LEU A 202 -23.27 -9.33 -31.81
C LEU A 202 -23.05 -8.71 -33.19
N LEU A 203 -21.83 -8.80 -33.74
CA LEU A 203 -21.55 -8.33 -35.11
C LEU A 203 -22.31 -9.16 -36.16
N GLU A 204 -22.42 -10.47 -35.98
CA GLU A 204 -23.21 -11.35 -36.87
C GLU A 204 -24.71 -11.00 -36.84
N TYR A 205 -25.22 -10.55 -35.68
CA TYR A 205 -26.59 -10.05 -35.53
C TYR A 205 -26.79 -8.60 -36.04
N GLY A 206 -25.76 -7.98 -36.62
CA GLY A 206 -25.85 -6.64 -37.22
C GLY A 206 -25.67 -5.48 -36.24
N VAL A 207 -25.17 -5.73 -35.03
CA VAL A 207 -24.83 -4.67 -34.07
C VAL A 207 -23.63 -3.87 -34.59
N SER A 208 -23.66 -2.56 -34.35
CA SER A 208 -22.58 -1.67 -34.82
C SER A 208 -21.22 -2.00 -34.20
N LEU A 209 -20.16 -1.89 -35.01
CA LEU A 209 -18.78 -2.12 -34.55
C LEU A 209 -18.37 -1.16 -33.42
N PHE A 210 -18.94 0.05 -33.40
CA PHE A 210 -18.76 1.02 -32.31
C PHE A 210 -19.28 0.49 -30.97
N ALA A 211 -20.51 -0.05 -30.97
CA ALA A 211 -21.13 -0.61 -29.78
C ALA A 211 -20.39 -1.84 -29.24
N VAL A 212 -19.99 -2.74 -30.13
CA VAL A 212 -19.23 -3.94 -29.76
C VAL A 212 -17.85 -3.58 -29.19
N THR A 213 -17.16 -2.60 -29.78
CA THR A 213 -15.85 -2.16 -29.27
C THR A 213 -15.97 -1.48 -27.90
N ALA A 214 -16.99 -0.64 -27.71
CA ALA A 214 -17.27 -0.01 -26.41
C ALA A 214 -17.61 -1.03 -25.33
N PHE A 215 -18.37 -2.07 -25.70
CA PHE A 215 -18.70 -3.19 -24.82
C PHE A 215 -17.46 -3.96 -24.35
N MET A 216 -16.62 -4.41 -25.28
CA MET A 216 -15.41 -5.19 -24.95
C MET A 216 -14.45 -4.37 -24.09
N THR A 217 -14.23 -3.11 -24.44
CA THR A 217 -13.31 -2.23 -23.71
C THR A 217 -13.82 -1.89 -22.32
N ALA A 218 -15.12 -1.61 -22.18
CA ALA A 218 -15.74 -1.34 -20.88
C ALA A 218 -15.74 -2.57 -19.97
N TRP A 219 -15.98 -3.78 -20.50
CA TRP A 219 -15.89 -5.04 -19.73
C TRP A 219 -14.55 -5.16 -19.00
N VAL A 220 -13.45 -4.92 -19.71
CA VAL A 220 -12.11 -5.09 -19.13
C VAL A 220 -11.73 -3.90 -18.24
N ALA A 221 -12.13 -2.68 -18.61
CA ALA A 221 -11.65 -1.46 -17.96
C ALA A 221 -12.50 -1.01 -16.76
N VAL A 222 -13.82 -1.23 -16.83
CA VAL A 222 -14.82 -0.76 -15.87
C VAL A 222 -15.26 -1.93 -15.00
N GLY A 223 -14.71 -2.00 -13.80
CA GLY A 223 -14.98 -3.07 -12.84
C GLY A 223 -16.15 -2.72 -11.93
N LEU A 224 -17.35 -2.47 -12.46
CA LEU A 224 -18.50 -2.06 -11.62
C LEU A 224 -18.87 -3.12 -10.59
N VAL A 225 -18.75 -4.40 -10.95
CA VAL A 225 -18.97 -5.54 -10.04
C VAL A 225 -17.86 -5.63 -8.97
N GLN A 226 -16.64 -5.19 -9.29
CA GLN A 226 -15.49 -5.19 -8.39
C GLN A 226 -15.41 -3.93 -7.51
N LEU A 227 -16.29 -2.96 -7.75
CA LEU A 227 -16.33 -1.67 -7.06
C LEU A 227 -16.41 -1.80 -5.53
N PRO A 228 -17.18 -2.72 -4.92
CA PRO A 228 -17.15 -2.92 -3.46
C PRO A 228 -15.76 -3.33 -2.94
N ALA A 229 -15.05 -4.18 -3.67
CA ALA A 229 -13.70 -4.62 -3.32
C ALA A 229 -12.68 -3.50 -3.47
N GLU A 230 -12.76 -2.72 -4.55
CA GLU A 230 -11.90 -1.57 -4.78
C GLU A 230 -12.10 -0.47 -3.72
N ILE A 231 -13.35 -0.20 -3.33
CA ILE A 231 -13.65 0.76 -2.26
C ILE A 231 -13.03 0.32 -0.93
N ALA A 232 -13.13 -0.96 -0.60
CA ALA A 232 -12.59 -1.50 0.64
C ALA A 232 -11.06 -1.46 0.70
N ALA A 233 -10.38 -1.69 -0.43
CA ALA A 233 -8.92 -1.74 -0.49
C ALA A 233 -8.25 -0.37 -0.70
N LEU A 234 -8.79 0.46 -1.60
CA LEU A 234 -8.12 1.68 -2.10
C LEU A 234 -8.87 2.97 -1.71
N GLY A 235 -10.06 2.85 -1.14
CA GLY A 235 -10.88 3.96 -0.69
C GLY A 235 -11.87 4.47 -1.73
N LYS A 236 -13.01 4.99 -1.25
CA LYS A 236 -14.18 5.36 -2.05
C LYS A 236 -13.88 6.37 -3.17
N LYS A 237 -13.09 7.41 -2.88
CA LYS A 237 -12.78 8.47 -3.85
C LYS A 237 -11.98 7.93 -5.03
N PHE A 238 -10.97 7.09 -4.75
CA PHE A 238 -10.13 6.50 -5.78
C PHE A 238 -10.93 5.57 -6.69
N ALA A 239 -11.68 4.62 -6.09
CA ALA A 239 -12.44 3.62 -6.85
C ALA A 239 -13.49 4.25 -7.79
N LEU A 240 -14.19 5.30 -7.34
CA LEU A 240 -15.19 6.00 -8.15
C LEU A 240 -14.55 6.80 -9.29
N VAL A 241 -13.47 7.55 -9.02
CA VAL A 241 -12.79 8.34 -10.06
C VAL A 241 -12.20 7.41 -11.11
N ARG A 242 -11.53 6.33 -10.71
CA ARG A 242 -10.96 5.36 -11.64
C ARG A 242 -12.04 4.75 -12.55
N ASN A 243 -13.15 4.26 -11.99
CA ASN A 243 -14.22 3.69 -12.81
C ASN A 243 -14.88 4.71 -13.75
N ALA A 244 -15.12 5.95 -13.27
CA ALA A 244 -15.68 7.00 -14.11
C ALA A 244 -14.77 7.38 -15.27
N VAL A 245 -13.46 7.51 -15.01
CA VAL A 245 -12.46 7.79 -16.06
C VAL A 245 -12.35 6.61 -17.02
N SER A 246 -12.30 5.37 -16.52
CA SER A 246 -12.28 4.17 -17.36
C SER A 246 -13.50 4.10 -18.30
N PHE A 247 -14.68 4.45 -17.80
CA PHE A 247 -15.92 4.41 -18.58
C PHE A 247 -15.93 5.46 -19.71
N VAL A 248 -15.47 6.67 -19.43
CA VAL A 248 -15.35 7.72 -20.45
C VAL A 248 -14.29 7.32 -21.48
N MET A 249 -13.17 6.74 -21.02
CA MET A 249 -12.11 6.27 -21.90
C MET A 249 -12.56 5.12 -22.81
N SER A 250 -13.37 4.18 -22.34
CA SER A 250 -13.88 3.09 -23.20
C SER A 250 -14.71 3.61 -24.37
N LEU A 251 -15.52 4.65 -24.15
CA LEU A 251 -16.29 5.31 -25.23
C LEU A 251 -15.37 5.99 -26.25
N LEU A 252 -14.37 6.73 -25.77
CA LEU A 252 -13.40 7.40 -26.63
C LEU A 252 -12.58 6.39 -27.45
N ILE A 253 -12.12 5.31 -26.81
CA ILE A 253 -11.36 4.24 -27.47
C ILE A 253 -12.21 3.61 -28.57
N ALA A 254 -13.48 3.31 -28.31
CA ALA A 254 -14.38 2.73 -29.31
C ALA A 254 -14.54 3.63 -30.54
N VAL A 255 -14.83 4.92 -30.34
CA VAL A 255 -15.00 5.88 -31.43
C VAL A 255 -13.71 6.04 -32.23
N LEU A 256 -12.58 6.23 -31.55
CA LEU A 256 -11.28 6.42 -32.20
C LEU A 256 -10.86 5.18 -32.97
N THR A 257 -10.99 3.99 -32.39
CA THR A 257 -10.57 2.73 -33.00
C THR A 257 -11.37 2.44 -34.26
N VAL A 258 -12.70 2.58 -34.21
CA VAL A 258 -13.55 2.29 -35.37
C VAL A 258 -13.43 3.36 -36.45
N THR A 259 -13.28 4.64 -36.08
CA THR A 259 -13.03 5.70 -37.06
C THR A 259 -11.69 5.50 -37.77
N PHE A 260 -10.66 5.12 -37.01
CA PHE A 260 -9.35 4.78 -37.56
C PHE A 260 -9.44 3.57 -38.48
N LEU A 261 -10.13 2.50 -38.08
CA LEU A 261 -10.31 1.31 -38.91
C LEU A 261 -11.05 1.64 -40.21
N ASN A 262 -12.15 2.40 -40.14
CA ASN A 262 -12.88 2.85 -41.32
C ASN A 262 -12.03 3.71 -42.26
N TYR A 263 -11.10 4.51 -41.74
CA TYR A 263 -10.18 5.29 -42.57
C TYR A 263 -9.24 4.41 -43.41
N PHE A 264 -8.82 3.24 -42.91
CA PHE A 264 -7.93 2.31 -43.63
C PHE A 264 -8.67 1.25 -44.46
N THR A 265 -9.98 1.10 -44.27
CA THR A 265 -10.79 0.06 -44.94
C THR A 265 -11.62 0.63 -46.10
N VAL A 266 -11.42 1.91 -46.45
CA VAL A 266 -11.87 2.56 -47.70
C VAL A 266 -10.76 2.46 -48.74
#